data_AF-A0A736JPL3-F1
#
_entry.id   AF-A0A736JPL3-F1
#
_cell.length_a   1.000
_cell.length_b   1.000
_cell.length_c   1.000
_cell.angle_alpha   90.00
_cell.angle_beta   90.00
_cell.angle_gamma   90.00
#
_symmetry.space_group_name_H-M   'P 1'
#
loop_
_entity.id
_entity.type
_entity.pdbx_description
1 polymer ?
#
loop_
_entity_poly.entity_id
_entity_poly.type
_entity_poly.pdbx_seq_one_letter_code
_entity_poly.pdbx_strand_id
1 'polypeptide(L)'
;MPQHDQLHRYLFENFAARGELVTVSETLQQILDNHTYPQPVKTVLAELLVATSLLTATLKFAGDITVQLQGDGPLSLAVINGNNQQQMRGVARVQGDIPDNADLKTLVGNGYLVITITPEEGERYQGVVGLEGDTLAACLEDYFLRSEQLPTRLFIRTGDVDGKPAAGGMLLQVMPAQNAQAEDFDHLAMLTETIKSEELLTLPANDVLWRLYHEEEVTLYDPQDVEFKCTCSRERCAGALKTLPDEEVDSILAEEGEIDMHCDYCGNHYLFNAMDIAEIRNNASPADPQVH
;
A
#
# COMPACT_ATOMS: atom_id res chain seq x y z
N MET A 1 -4.30 17.45 19.04
CA MET A 1 -5.05 16.20 18.88
C MET A 1 -4.23 15.35 17.93
N PRO A 2 -4.07 14.03 18.13
CA PRO A 2 -3.42 13.20 17.13
C PRO A 2 -4.18 13.40 15.81
N GLN A 3 -3.44 13.69 14.75
CA GLN A 3 -4.00 13.87 13.42
C GLN A 3 -4.53 12.51 12.98
N HIS A 4 -5.85 12.42 12.74
CA HIS A 4 -6.43 11.20 12.19
C HIS A 4 -5.82 10.93 10.82
N ASP A 5 -5.68 9.65 10.48
CA ASP A 5 -5.19 9.22 9.19
C ASP A 5 -6.16 9.67 8.09
N GLN A 6 -5.74 10.64 7.28
CA GLN A 6 -6.59 11.26 6.27
C GLN A 6 -5.81 11.52 4.99
N LEU A 7 -6.51 11.33 3.87
CA LEU A 7 -6.09 11.75 2.54
C LEU A 7 -6.88 12.98 2.12
N HIS A 8 -6.15 14.05 1.81
CA HIS A 8 -6.66 15.29 1.29
C HIS A 8 -6.33 15.40 -0.20
N ARG A 9 -7.32 15.79 -1.00
CA ARG A 9 -7.12 16.14 -2.41
C ARG A 9 -7.14 17.65 -2.54
N TYR A 10 -6.33 18.19 -3.43
CA TYR A 10 -6.33 19.61 -3.75
C TYR A 10 -6.00 19.86 -5.23
N LEU A 11 -6.42 21.02 -5.73
CA LEU A 11 -6.22 21.44 -7.11
C LEU A 11 -5.51 22.79 -7.15
N PHE A 12 -4.53 22.93 -8.04
CA PHE A 12 -3.94 24.22 -8.39
C PHE A 12 -4.73 24.83 -9.55
N GLU A 13 -5.54 25.84 -9.28
CA GLU A 13 -6.45 26.43 -10.26
C GLU A 13 -5.72 26.99 -11.49
N ASN A 14 -4.50 27.50 -11.29
CA ASN A 14 -3.72 28.18 -12.32
C ASN A 14 -2.68 27.30 -13.02
N PHE A 15 -2.40 26.09 -12.52
CA PHE A 15 -1.25 25.28 -12.97
C PHE A 15 -1.60 23.95 -13.62
N ALA A 16 -2.89 23.69 -13.91
CA ALA A 16 -3.33 22.44 -14.51
C ALA A 16 -2.77 21.21 -13.78
N ALA A 17 -2.63 21.29 -12.45
CA ALA A 17 -1.99 20.27 -11.64
C ALA A 17 -2.91 19.93 -10.46
N ARG A 18 -2.98 18.64 -10.14
CA ARG A 18 -3.63 18.15 -8.92
C ARG A 18 -2.57 17.75 -7.91
N GLY A 19 -2.93 17.87 -6.65
CA GLY A 19 -2.13 17.35 -5.55
C GLY A 19 -2.95 16.53 -4.57
N GLU A 20 -2.22 15.69 -3.84
CA GLU A 20 -2.76 14.88 -2.76
C GLU A 20 -1.80 14.94 -1.58
N LEU A 21 -2.33 14.92 -0.37
CA LEU A 21 -1.58 14.88 0.89
C LEU A 21 -2.18 13.81 1.77
N VAL A 22 -1.37 12.91 2.29
CA VAL A 22 -1.81 11.84 3.19
C VAL A 22 -0.92 11.74 4.42
N THR A 23 -1.54 11.44 5.57
CA THR A 23 -0.85 11.01 6.80
C THR A 23 -1.42 9.67 7.25
N VAL A 24 -0.54 8.72 7.59
CA VAL A 24 -0.88 7.33 7.93
C VAL A 24 -0.09 6.85 9.15
N SER A 25 -0.50 7.29 10.33
CA SER A 25 0.14 6.91 11.59
C SER A 25 -0.59 5.75 12.29
N GLU A 26 -1.92 5.81 12.38
CA GLU A 26 -2.73 4.78 13.06
C GLU A 26 -2.83 3.49 12.24
N THR A 27 -3.03 3.62 10.93
CA THR A 27 -3.05 2.54 9.95
C THR A 27 -1.70 1.84 9.88
N LEU A 28 -0.61 2.61 9.91
CA LEU A 28 0.74 2.05 9.93
C LEU A 28 1.00 1.25 11.20
N GLN A 29 0.63 1.77 12.37
CA GLN A 29 0.73 1.03 13.63
C GLN A 29 0.01 -0.31 13.54
N GLN A 30 -1.25 -0.33 13.08
CA GLN A 30 -2.03 -1.56 12.96
C GLN A 30 -1.43 -2.58 11.99
N ILE A 31 -0.81 -2.14 10.89
CA ILE A 31 -0.09 -3.02 9.96
C ILE A 31 1.16 -3.64 10.63
N LEU A 32 1.81 -2.89 11.50
CA LEU A 32 3.05 -3.31 12.16
C LEU A 32 2.83 -4.11 13.45
N ASP A 33 1.72 -3.92 14.17
CA ASP A 33 1.50 -4.40 15.55
C ASP A 33 1.62 -5.93 15.71
N ASN A 34 1.27 -6.70 14.68
CA ASN A 34 1.32 -8.17 14.71
C ASN A 34 2.64 -8.75 14.18
N HIS A 35 3.64 -7.91 13.91
CA HIS A 35 4.88 -8.32 13.27
C HIS A 35 6.12 -7.76 13.99
N THR A 36 7.12 -8.61 14.21
CA THR A 36 8.41 -8.17 14.75
C THR A 36 9.37 -7.84 13.61
N TYR A 37 9.09 -6.75 12.90
CA TYR A 37 9.94 -6.30 11.79
C TYR A 37 11.16 -5.50 12.28
N PRO A 38 12.33 -5.65 11.63
CA PRO A 38 13.45 -4.74 11.84
C PRO A 38 13.13 -3.35 11.25
N GLN A 39 13.81 -2.32 11.75
CA GLN A 39 13.50 -0.91 11.42
C GLN A 39 13.51 -0.60 9.91
N PRO A 40 14.44 -1.13 9.09
CA PRO A 40 14.42 -0.90 7.65
C PRO A 40 13.15 -1.43 6.97
N VAL A 41 12.62 -2.58 7.42
CA VAL A 41 11.39 -3.16 6.87
C VAL A 41 10.17 -2.34 7.27
N LYS A 42 10.12 -1.83 8.52
CA LYS A 42 9.07 -0.89 8.93
C LYS A 42 9.05 0.36 8.05
N THR A 43 10.23 0.88 7.71
CA THR A 43 10.39 2.05 6.85
C THR A 43 9.86 1.77 5.45
N VAL A 44 10.22 0.64 4.83
CA VAL A 44 9.71 0.25 3.50
C VAL A 44 8.19 0.05 3.50
N LEU A 45 7.63 -0.59 4.54
CA LEU A 45 6.16 -0.73 4.66
C LEU A 45 5.47 0.62 4.83
N ALA A 46 6.07 1.55 5.58
CA ALA A 46 5.55 2.90 5.74
C ALA A 46 5.55 3.68 4.42
N GLU A 47 6.64 3.61 3.65
CA GLU A 47 6.72 4.23 2.32
C GLU A 47 5.73 3.61 1.34
N LEU A 48 5.61 2.28 1.31
CA LEU A 48 4.62 1.59 0.48
C LEU A 48 3.19 1.96 0.87
N LEU A 49 2.91 2.16 2.16
CA LEU A 49 1.58 2.53 2.64
C LEU A 49 1.18 3.91 2.15
N VAL A 50 2.07 4.89 2.31
CA VAL A 50 1.90 6.25 1.79
C VAL A 50 1.72 6.21 0.28
N ALA A 51 2.63 5.55 -0.44
CA ALA A 51 2.57 5.44 -1.89
C ALA A 51 1.23 4.85 -2.35
N THR A 52 0.83 3.72 -1.77
CA THR A 52 -0.41 3.03 -2.14
C THR A 52 -1.63 3.90 -1.85
N SER A 53 -1.65 4.65 -0.74
CA SER A 53 -2.72 5.60 -0.41
C SER A 53 -2.88 6.69 -1.46
N LEU A 54 -1.78 7.33 -1.84
CA LEU A 54 -1.78 8.36 -2.89
C LEU A 54 -2.21 7.75 -4.24
N LEU A 55 -1.59 6.64 -4.66
CA LEU A 55 -1.96 5.93 -5.90
C LEU A 55 -3.46 5.56 -5.95
N THR A 56 -4.02 5.11 -4.83
CA THR A 56 -5.44 4.74 -4.73
C THR A 56 -6.35 5.93 -5.00
N ALA A 57 -5.98 7.13 -4.55
CA ALA A 57 -6.77 8.34 -4.74
C ALA A 57 -6.82 8.81 -6.20
N THR A 58 -5.90 8.33 -7.04
CA THR A 58 -5.88 8.60 -8.48
C THR A 58 -6.86 7.73 -9.29
N LEU A 59 -7.38 6.64 -8.72
CA LEU A 59 -8.31 5.73 -9.38
C LEU A 59 -9.63 6.43 -9.73
N LYS A 60 -10.06 6.27 -10.99
CA LYS A 60 -11.34 6.84 -11.49
C LYS A 60 -12.52 5.88 -11.37
N PHE A 61 -12.30 4.70 -10.81
CA PHE A 61 -13.25 3.60 -10.72
C PHE A 61 -13.08 2.86 -9.39
N ALA A 62 -14.10 2.11 -8.99
CA ALA A 62 -14.04 1.25 -7.82
C ALA A 62 -13.13 0.05 -8.08
N GLY A 63 -12.32 -0.32 -7.09
CA GLY A 63 -11.35 -1.40 -7.21
C GLY A 63 -10.22 -1.34 -6.19
N ASP A 64 -9.35 -2.32 -6.30
CA ASP A 64 -8.18 -2.52 -5.46
C ASP A 64 -6.91 -2.19 -6.24
N ILE A 65 -5.95 -1.55 -5.54
CA ILE A 65 -4.58 -1.43 -5.99
C ILE A 65 -3.67 -2.20 -5.04
N THR A 66 -2.67 -2.86 -5.58
CA THR A 66 -1.62 -3.54 -4.82
C THR A 66 -0.28 -3.05 -5.31
N VAL A 67 0.53 -2.50 -4.41
CA VAL A 67 1.90 -2.10 -4.67
C VAL A 67 2.80 -3.04 -3.90
N GLN A 68 3.67 -3.75 -4.60
CA GLN A 68 4.52 -4.77 -4.00
C GLN A 68 5.96 -4.68 -4.50
N LEU A 69 6.90 -4.88 -3.59
CA LEU A 69 8.31 -5.12 -3.86
C LEU A 69 8.56 -6.61 -3.79
N GLN A 70 9.26 -7.14 -4.78
CA GLN A 70 9.70 -8.53 -4.82
C GLN A 70 11.13 -8.61 -5.29
N GLY A 71 11.96 -9.41 -4.61
CA GLY A 71 13.35 -9.60 -5.00
C GLY A 71 14.02 -10.77 -4.30
N ASP A 72 15.31 -10.93 -4.57
CA ASP A 72 16.16 -12.02 -4.06
C ASP A 72 16.92 -11.67 -2.78
N GLY A 73 16.75 -10.45 -2.25
CA GLY A 73 17.35 -9.97 -1.01
C GLY A 73 16.70 -10.53 0.27
N PRO A 74 17.15 -10.06 1.44
CA PRO A 74 16.60 -10.46 2.73
C PRO A 74 15.14 -10.03 2.94
N LEU A 75 14.65 -9.04 2.22
CA LEU A 75 13.22 -8.70 2.12
C LEU A 75 12.67 -9.27 0.81
N SER A 76 12.18 -10.51 0.84
CA SER A 76 11.72 -11.21 -0.38
C SER A 76 10.39 -10.68 -0.91
N LEU A 77 9.55 -10.14 -0.01
CA LEU A 77 8.27 -9.53 -0.34
C LEU A 77 7.99 -8.39 0.62
N ALA A 78 7.53 -7.25 0.11
CA ALA A 78 6.78 -6.27 0.88
C ALA A 78 5.60 -5.81 0.04
N VAL A 79 4.39 -5.85 0.59
CA VAL A 79 3.17 -5.56 -0.15
C VAL A 79 2.21 -4.72 0.68
N ILE A 80 1.64 -3.69 0.05
CA ILE A 80 0.47 -2.99 0.55
C ILE A 80 -0.64 -3.11 -0.50
N ASN A 81 -1.85 -3.38 -0.04
CA ASN A 81 -3.07 -3.31 -0.82
C ASN A 81 -3.97 -2.21 -0.24
N GLY A 82 -4.51 -1.40 -1.15
CA GLY A 82 -5.50 -0.36 -0.86
C GLY A 82 -6.69 -0.49 -1.81
N ASN A 83 -7.82 0.11 -1.45
CA ASN A 83 -8.99 0.21 -2.33
C ASN A 83 -9.52 1.64 -2.39
N ASN A 84 -10.41 1.93 -3.34
CA ASN A 84 -10.99 3.28 -3.52
C ASN A 84 -11.65 3.90 -2.26
N GLN A 85 -11.92 3.12 -1.21
CA GLN A 85 -12.40 3.60 0.09
C GLN A 85 -11.27 3.92 1.08
N GLN A 86 -10.00 3.91 0.66
CA GLN A 86 -8.80 4.11 1.49
C GLN A 86 -8.65 3.08 2.62
N GLN A 87 -9.12 1.85 2.36
CA GLN A 87 -8.93 0.72 3.25
C GLN A 87 -7.64 0.00 2.89
N MET A 88 -6.70 -0.03 3.84
CA MET A 88 -5.34 -0.48 3.64
C MET A 88 -5.03 -1.74 4.42
N ARG A 89 -4.10 -2.55 3.88
CA ARG A 89 -3.47 -3.66 4.57
C ARG A 89 -2.15 -3.98 3.93
N GLY A 90 -1.25 -4.60 4.67
CA GLY A 90 0.00 -5.04 4.09
C GLY A 90 0.78 -5.99 4.97
N VAL A 91 1.82 -6.56 4.38
CA VAL A 91 2.72 -7.50 5.05
C VAL A 91 4.08 -7.49 4.36
N ALA A 92 5.12 -7.84 5.11
CA ALA A 92 6.45 -8.12 4.59
C ALA A 92 6.90 -9.54 4.94
N ARG A 93 7.69 -10.16 4.06
CA ARG A 93 8.38 -11.43 4.29
C ARG A 93 9.87 -11.20 4.31
N VAL A 94 10.46 -11.50 5.45
CA VAL A 94 11.90 -11.41 5.69
C VAL A 94 12.49 -12.80 5.64
N GLN A 95 13.60 -12.96 4.93
CA GLN A 95 14.41 -14.17 4.86
C GLN A 95 15.85 -13.81 5.21
N GLY A 96 16.35 -14.37 6.31
CA GLY A 96 17.71 -14.07 6.79
C GLY A 96 17.83 -12.72 7.52
N ASP A 97 19.08 -12.28 7.70
CA ASP A 97 19.41 -11.14 8.54
C ASP A 97 19.36 -9.82 7.76
N ILE A 98 18.77 -8.80 8.39
CA ILE A 98 18.68 -7.44 7.85
C ILE A 98 19.62 -6.51 8.65
N PRO A 99 20.61 -5.87 7.99
CA PRO A 99 21.43 -4.84 8.63
C PRO A 99 20.60 -3.64 9.10
N ASP A 100 20.95 -3.03 10.24
CA ASP A 100 20.20 -1.92 10.84
C ASP A 100 20.02 -0.70 9.92
N ASN A 101 20.99 -0.45 9.02
CA ASN A 101 20.99 0.67 8.07
C ASN A 101 20.84 0.20 6.62
N ALA A 102 20.16 -0.93 6.39
CA ALA A 102 19.94 -1.45 5.04
C ALA A 102 19.10 -0.46 4.21
N ASP A 103 19.62 -0.09 3.04
CA ASP A 103 18.87 0.69 2.05
C ASP A 103 17.91 -0.20 1.25
N LEU A 104 17.06 0.43 0.43
CA LEU A 104 16.05 -0.28 -0.37
C LEU A 104 16.66 -1.39 -1.24
N LYS A 105 17.81 -1.12 -1.88
CA LYS A 105 18.52 -2.06 -2.74
C LYS A 105 19.12 -3.23 -1.96
N THR A 106 19.66 -2.98 -0.77
CA THR A 106 20.17 -4.04 0.12
C THR A 106 19.05 -4.92 0.65
N LEU A 107 17.89 -4.32 0.96
CA LEU A 107 16.72 -5.06 1.44
C LEU A 107 16.14 -5.97 0.37
N VAL A 108 15.82 -5.41 -0.80
CA VAL A 108 15.10 -6.16 -1.85
C VAL A 108 16.06 -6.97 -2.72
N GLY A 109 17.33 -6.60 -2.81
CA GLY A 109 18.28 -7.20 -3.73
C GLY A 109 17.95 -6.85 -5.18
N ASN A 110 18.14 -7.82 -6.08
CA ASN A 110 17.65 -7.71 -7.45
C ASN A 110 16.15 -8.00 -7.45
N GLY A 111 15.37 -7.01 -7.88
CA GLY A 111 13.93 -7.10 -7.77
C GLY A 111 13.17 -6.11 -8.62
N TYR A 112 11.85 -6.17 -8.46
CA TYR A 112 10.90 -5.36 -9.18
C TYR A 112 9.88 -4.77 -8.22
N LEU A 113 9.41 -3.58 -8.59
CA LEU A 113 8.19 -3.02 -8.06
C LEU A 113 7.05 -3.40 -9.01
N VAL A 114 6.02 -4.03 -8.47
CA VAL A 114 4.84 -4.48 -9.21
C VAL A 114 3.64 -3.71 -8.70
N ILE A 115 2.91 -3.10 -9.62
CA ILE A 115 1.65 -2.42 -9.34
C ILE A 115 0.55 -3.20 -10.03
N THR A 116 -0.39 -3.72 -9.25
CA THR A 116 -1.57 -4.41 -9.75
C THR A 116 -2.80 -3.56 -9.48
N ILE A 117 -3.60 -3.31 -10.50
CA ILE A 117 -4.90 -2.65 -10.39
C ILE A 117 -5.97 -3.67 -10.76
N THR A 118 -6.88 -3.94 -9.83
CA THR A 118 -8.01 -4.86 -10.01
C THR A 118 -9.31 -4.05 -9.88
N PRO A 119 -9.91 -3.61 -11.00
CA PRO A 119 -11.19 -2.93 -10.93
C PRO A 119 -12.30 -3.90 -10.49
N GLU A 120 -13.36 -3.39 -9.86
CA GLU A 120 -14.57 -4.19 -9.58
C GLU A 120 -15.23 -4.68 -10.89
N GLU A 121 -15.20 -3.82 -11.91
CA GLU A 121 -15.67 -4.11 -13.26
C GLU A 121 -14.56 -3.89 -14.28
N GLY A 122 -14.19 -4.95 -15.01
CA GLY A 122 -13.19 -4.89 -16.08
C GLY A 122 -12.06 -5.89 -15.88
N GLU A 123 -10.97 -5.68 -16.62
CA GLU A 123 -9.82 -6.56 -16.59
C GLU A 123 -8.76 -6.08 -15.61
N ARG A 124 -8.12 -7.03 -14.93
CA ARG A 124 -6.97 -6.76 -14.07
C ARG A 124 -5.80 -6.26 -14.91
N TYR A 125 -5.20 -5.17 -14.47
CA TYR A 125 -4.00 -4.60 -15.07
C TYR A 125 -2.79 -4.75 -14.13
N GLN A 126 -1.62 -5.01 -14.69
CA GLN A 126 -0.37 -5.13 -13.93
C GLN A 126 0.78 -4.42 -14.65
N GLY A 127 1.42 -3.51 -13.93
CA GLY A 127 2.66 -2.85 -14.33
C GLY A 127 3.84 -3.37 -13.51
N VAL A 128 4.99 -3.53 -14.16
CA VAL A 128 6.23 -3.97 -13.53
C VAL A 128 7.33 -2.99 -13.89
N VAL A 129 8.05 -2.49 -12.88
CA VAL A 129 9.21 -1.62 -13.05
C VAL A 129 10.40 -2.20 -12.29
N GLY A 130 11.60 -2.10 -12.87
CA GLY A 130 12.83 -2.48 -12.18
C GLY A 130 13.14 -1.52 -11.03
N LEU A 131 13.77 -2.02 -9.98
CA LEU A 131 14.24 -1.19 -8.85
C LEU A 131 15.57 -0.49 -9.19
N GLU A 132 15.53 0.36 -10.22
CA GLU A 132 16.71 1.11 -10.68
C GLU A 132 16.98 2.35 -9.81
N GLY A 133 15.93 2.99 -9.31
CA GLY A 133 16.00 4.16 -8.42
C GLY A 133 16.53 3.83 -7.02
N ASP A 134 17.05 4.85 -6.34
CA ASP A 134 17.60 4.70 -4.98
C ASP A 134 16.52 4.76 -3.89
N THR A 135 15.31 5.24 -4.23
CA THR A 135 14.16 5.35 -3.31
C THR A 135 12.90 4.78 -3.95
N LEU A 136 11.91 4.40 -3.11
CA LEU A 136 10.62 3.91 -3.61
C LEU A 136 9.90 4.97 -4.46
N ALA A 137 9.95 6.23 -4.02
CA ALA A 137 9.37 7.36 -4.75
C ALA A 137 9.96 7.48 -6.16
N ALA A 138 11.30 7.41 -6.30
CA ALA A 138 11.95 7.47 -7.61
C ALA A 138 11.52 6.31 -8.53
N CYS A 139 11.45 5.09 -8.01
CA CYS A 139 10.97 3.93 -8.77
C CYS A 139 9.50 4.08 -9.23
N LEU A 140 8.66 4.69 -8.39
CA LEU A 140 7.25 4.96 -8.73
C LEU A 140 7.10 6.11 -9.74
N GLU A 141 7.92 7.16 -9.65
CA GLU A 141 7.95 8.22 -10.64
C GLU A 141 8.39 7.69 -12.01
N ASP A 142 9.40 6.82 -12.05
CA ASP A 142 9.82 6.13 -13.27
C ASP A 142 8.70 5.26 -13.86
N TYR A 143 7.92 4.60 -13.01
CA TYR A 143 6.73 3.86 -13.43
C TYR A 143 5.70 4.78 -14.10
N PHE A 144 5.31 5.89 -13.45
CA PHE A 144 4.35 6.84 -14.00
C PHE A 144 4.82 7.47 -15.31
N LEU A 145 6.11 7.81 -15.40
CA LEU A 145 6.71 8.37 -16.60
C LEU A 145 6.58 7.42 -17.80
N ARG A 146 6.77 6.11 -17.58
CA ARG A 146 6.72 5.08 -18.63
C ARG A 146 5.29 4.61 -18.95
N SER A 147 4.42 4.50 -17.94
CA SER A 147 3.09 3.90 -18.09
C SER A 147 1.98 4.90 -18.40
N GLU A 148 1.93 6.03 -17.72
CA GLU A 148 0.84 7.01 -17.83
C GLU A 148 1.21 8.24 -18.69
N GLN A 149 2.51 8.47 -18.89
CA GLN A 149 3.04 9.65 -19.61
C GLN A 149 2.57 11.00 -19.01
N LEU A 150 2.14 11.00 -17.74
CA LEU A 150 1.78 12.19 -16.99
C LEU A 150 2.92 12.51 -16.01
N PRO A 151 3.52 13.71 -16.08
CA PRO A 151 4.48 14.15 -15.08
C PRO A 151 3.88 14.01 -13.69
N THR A 152 4.54 13.22 -12.86
CA THR A 152 4.11 12.84 -11.51
C THR A 152 5.29 12.93 -10.58
N ARG A 153 5.10 13.54 -9.41
CA ARG A 153 6.10 13.66 -8.36
C ARG A 153 5.55 13.12 -7.06
N LEU A 154 6.37 12.35 -6.34
CA LEU A 154 6.02 11.70 -5.08
C LEU A 154 7.00 12.14 -3.99
N PHE A 155 6.46 12.69 -2.91
CA PHE A 155 7.23 13.13 -1.75
C PHE A 155 6.79 12.29 -0.57
N ILE A 156 7.62 11.34 -0.16
CA ILE A 156 7.33 10.45 0.96
C ILE A 156 8.23 10.84 2.13
N ARG A 157 7.64 10.91 3.34
CA ARG A 157 8.36 11.15 4.59
C ARG A 157 7.93 10.12 5.61
N THR A 158 8.90 9.55 6.30
CA THR A 158 8.72 8.63 7.42
C THR A 158 9.41 9.21 8.65
N GLY A 159 8.96 8.80 9.83
CA GLY A 159 9.56 9.23 11.09
C GLY A 159 8.80 8.69 12.29
N ASP A 160 9.01 9.33 13.43
CA ASP A 160 8.32 9.02 14.67
C ASP A 160 7.64 10.27 15.22
N VAL A 161 6.38 10.13 15.61
CA VAL A 161 5.60 11.17 16.30
C VAL A 161 5.13 10.58 17.63
N ASP A 162 5.43 11.26 18.73
CA ASP A 162 5.11 10.79 20.10
C ASP A 162 5.62 9.36 20.41
N GLY A 163 6.77 8.99 19.85
CA GLY A 163 7.39 7.68 20.04
C GLY A 163 6.70 6.53 19.28
N LYS A 164 5.83 6.86 18.33
CA LYS A 164 5.13 5.92 17.46
C LYS A 164 5.54 6.15 16.00
N PRO A 165 5.62 5.08 15.18
CA PRO A 165 5.92 5.23 13.77
C PRO A 165 4.83 6.04 13.07
N ALA A 166 5.26 7.01 12.27
CA ALA A 166 4.41 7.89 11.50
C ALA A 166 4.96 8.01 10.08
N ALA A 167 4.05 8.12 9.12
CA ALA A 167 4.41 8.36 7.74
C ALA A 167 3.36 9.23 7.05
N GLY A 168 3.80 9.91 6.02
CA GLY A 168 2.97 10.79 5.23
C GLY A 168 3.63 11.08 3.90
N GLY A 169 2.84 11.60 2.99
CA GLY A 169 3.36 11.96 1.68
C GLY A 169 2.46 12.89 0.92
N MET A 170 3.04 13.41 -0.15
CA MET A 170 2.36 14.26 -1.10
C MET A 170 2.58 13.71 -2.50
N LEU A 171 1.56 13.80 -3.34
CA LEU A 171 1.64 13.52 -4.77
C LEU A 171 1.31 14.81 -5.52
N LEU A 172 2.09 15.13 -6.55
CA LEU A 172 1.74 16.15 -7.55
C LEU A 172 1.65 15.49 -8.91
N GLN A 173 0.61 15.80 -9.68
CA GLN A 173 0.45 15.27 -11.02
C GLN A 173 -0.23 16.26 -11.95
N VAL A 174 0.27 16.35 -13.18
CA VAL A 174 -0.34 17.17 -14.23
C VAL A 174 -1.70 16.60 -14.66
N MET A 175 -2.68 17.48 -14.84
CA MET A 175 -4.02 17.15 -15.31
C MET A 175 -4.04 17.01 -16.84
N PRO A 176 -4.73 15.99 -17.38
CA PRO A 176 -4.93 15.88 -18.82
C PRO A 176 -5.69 17.09 -19.39
N ALA A 177 -5.35 17.50 -20.61
CA ALA A 177 -6.09 18.46 -21.45
C ALA A 177 -5.90 19.97 -21.15
N GLN A 178 -4.90 20.37 -20.38
CA GLN A 178 -4.46 21.77 -20.30
C GLN A 178 -2.97 21.86 -20.66
N ASN A 179 -2.59 22.94 -21.36
CA ASN A 179 -1.19 23.25 -21.66
C ASN A 179 -0.50 23.70 -20.36
N ALA A 180 -0.29 22.78 -19.43
CA ALA A 180 0.61 23.01 -18.31
C ALA A 180 1.99 23.31 -18.88
N GLN A 181 2.56 24.47 -18.55
CA GLN A 181 3.95 24.71 -18.92
C GLN A 181 4.81 23.80 -18.04
N ALA A 182 5.80 23.12 -18.63
CA ALA A 182 6.67 22.25 -17.85
C ALA A 182 7.34 23.00 -16.68
N GLU A 183 7.68 24.28 -16.90
CA GLU A 183 8.26 25.19 -15.90
C GLU A 183 7.35 25.38 -14.67
N ASP A 184 6.03 25.41 -14.87
CA ASP A 184 5.05 25.58 -13.79
C ASP A 184 5.01 24.34 -12.88
N PHE A 185 5.03 23.15 -13.47
CA PHE A 185 5.03 21.91 -12.70
C PHE A 185 6.35 21.71 -11.95
N ASP A 186 7.48 22.07 -12.59
CA ASP A 186 8.80 22.05 -11.95
C ASP A 186 8.86 23.01 -10.75
N HIS A 187 8.26 24.20 -10.86
CA HIS A 187 8.11 25.14 -9.75
C HIS A 187 7.35 24.54 -8.56
N LEU A 188 6.17 23.95 -8.80
CA LEU A 188 5.40 23.28 -7.75
C LEU A 188 6.18 22.11 -7.12
N ALA A 189 6.89 21.33 -7.93
CA ALA A 189 7.71 20.24 -7.45
C ALA A 189 8.87 20.73 -6.55
N MET A 190 9.55 21.81 -6.95
CA MET A 190 10.62 22.42 -6.16
C MET A 190 10.11 22.98 -4.83
N LEU A 191 8.97 23.65 -4.81
CA LEU A 191 8.34 24.12 -3.56
C LEU A 191 8.03 22.93 -2.64
N THR A 192 7.40 21.88 -3.19
CA THR A 192 6.99 20.71 -2.42
C THR A 192 8.17 19.93 -1.85
N GLU A 193 9.30 19.87 -2.55
CA GLU A 193 10.52 19.20 -2.06
C GLU A 193 11.04 19.81 -0.74
N THR A 194 10.71 21.08 -0.47
CA THR A 194 11.11 21.74 0.78
C THR A 194 10.35 21.23 2.02
N ILE A 195 9.32 20.39 1.84
CA ILE A 195 8.54 19.84 2.95
C ILE A 195 9.39 18.97 3.87
N LYS A 196 9.37 19.31 5.16
CA LYS A 196 10.05 18.54 6.21
C LYS A 196 9.13 17.48 6.78
N SER A 197 9.72 16.36 7.23
CA SER A 197 8.98 15.29 7.89
C SER A 197 8.19 15.78 9.09
N GLU A 198 8.79 16.59 9.96
CA GLU A 198 8.09 17.14 11.14
C GLU A 198 6.84 17.93 10.75
N GLU A 199 6.95 18.78 9.72
CA GLU A 199 5.82 19.61 9.27
C GLU A 199 4.72 18.74 8.65
N LEU A 200 5.07 17.80 7.78
CA LEU A 200 4.11 16.93 7.11
C LEU A 200 3.37 15.99 8.07
N LEU A 201 4.05 15.50 9.10
CA LEU A 201 3.52 14.48 10.00
C LEU A 201 2.77 15.06 11.21
N THR A 202 2.90 16.36 11.50
CA THR A 202 2.32 16.96 12.72
C THR A 202 1.38 18.13 12.46
N LEU A 203 1.43 18.76 11.29
CA LEU A 203 0.58 19.89 10.97
C LEU A 203 -0.69 19.45 10.23
N PRO A 204 -1.83 20.13 10.49
CA PRO A 204 -3.03 19.97 9.68
C PRO A 204 -2.74 20.22 8.20
N ALA A 205 -3.42 19.49 7.31
CA ALA A 205 -3.20 19.62 5.86
C ALA A 205 -3.31 21.06 5.35
N ASN A 206 -4.28 21.84 5.84
CA ASN A 206 -4.43 23.25 5.46
C ASN A 206 -3.19 24.10 5.80
N ASP A 207 -2.53 23.82 6.93
CA ASP A 207 -1.32 24.55 7.34
C ASP A 207 -0.11 24.13 6.50
N VAL A 208 0.00 22.85 6.15
CA VAL A 208 1.03 22.35 5.22
C VAL A 208 0.87 23.01 3.86
N LEU A 209 -0.34 22.99 3.29
CA LEU A 209 -0.62 23.56 1.97
C LEU A 209 -0.40 25.07 1.96
N TRP A 210 -0.82 25.80 3.00
CA TRP A 210 -0.57 27.23 3.10
C TRP A 210 0.93 27.53 3.19
N ARG A 211 1.70 26.81 4.02
CA ARG A 211 3.14 27.02 4.13
C ARG A 211 3.87 26.82 2.80
N LEU A 212 3.50 25.80 2.04
CA LEU A 212 4.12 25.47 0.76
C LEU A 212 3.65 26.38 -0.38
N TYR A 213 2.36 26.72 -0.42
CA TYR A 213 1.71 27.27 -1.61
C TYR A 213 0.92 28.56 -1.34
N HIS A 214 1.26 29.36 -0.31
CA HIS A 214 0.56 30.62 0.00
C HIS A 214 0.56 31.65 -1.13
N GLU A 215 1.49 31.58 -2.08
CA GLU A 215 1.51 32.44 -3.28
C GLU A 215 0.62 31.90 -4.41
N GLU A 216 0.17 30.64 -4.29
CA GLU A 216 -0.60 29.94 -5.31
C GLU A 216 -2.08 29.79 -4.92
N GLU A 217 -2.94 29.66 -5.93
CA GLU A 217 -4.37 29.42 -5.72
C GLU A 217 -4.65 27.92 -5.61
N VAL A 218 -4.87 27.45 -4.38
CA VAL A 218 -5.09 26.04 -4.05
C VAL A 218 -6.50 25.82 -3.51
N THR A 219 -7.27 24.97 -4.19
CA THR A 219 -8.57 24.48 -3.71
C THR A 219 -8.40 23.16 -2.99
N LEU A 220 -8.65 23.15 -1.68
CA LEU A 220 -8.64 21.94 -0.84
C LEU A 220 -10.05 21.31 -0.79
N TYR A 221 -10.14 20.01 -1.08
CA TYR A 221 -11.39 19.24 -1.00
C TYR A 221 -11.56 18.52 0.34
N ASP A 222 -12.76 17.99 0.57
CA ASP A 222 -13.07 17.21 1.76
C ASP A 222 -12.12 16.00 1.91
N PRO A 223 -11.61 15.74 3.13
CA PRO A 223 -10.76 14.61 3.38
C PRO A 223 -11.50 13.28 3.25
N GLN A 224 -10.74 12.23 2.95
CA GLN A 224 -11.16 10.85 3.04
C GLN A 224 -10.34 10.16 4.13
N ASP A 225 -11.00 9.48 5.07
CA ASP A 225 -10.31 8.75 6.13
C ASP A 225 -9.55 7.55 5.54
N VAL A 226 -8.34 7.30 6.05
CA VAL A 226 -7.51 6.15 5.71
C VAL A 226 -7.50 5.21 6.89
N GLU A 227 -7.86 3.94 6.67
CA GLU A 227 -7.97 2.97 7.76
C GLU A 227 -7.28 1.65 7.42
N PHE A 228 -6.77 0.96 8.44
CA PHE A 228 -6.41 -0.45 8.31
C PHE A 228 -7.67 -1.30 8.25
N LYS A 229 -7.77 -2.15 7.22
CA LYS A 229 -8.87 -3.10 7.10
C LYS A 229 -8.44 -4.39 6.42
N CYS A 230 -8.39 -5.47 7.20
CA CYS A 230 -8.23 -6.80 6.65
C CYS A 230 -9.57 -7.35 6.18
N THR A 231 -9.55 -8.10 5.08
CA THR A 231 -10.73 -8.77 4.53
C THR A 231 -10.70 -10.28 4.76
N CYS A 232 -9.84 -10.79 5.66
CA CYS A 232 -9.87 -12.19 6.04
C CYS A 232 -11.20 -12.54 6.72
N SER A 233 -11.64 -13.79 6.53
CA SER A 233 -12.81 -14.32 7.23
C SER A 233 -12.71 -15.83 7.30
N ARG A 234 -13.49 -16.45 8.18
CA ARG A 234 -13.58 -17.91 8.27
C ARG A 234 -13.98 -18.53 6.94
N GLU A 235 -14.89 -17.90 6.20
CA GLU A 235 -15.34 -18.38 4.89
C GLU A 235 -14.21 -18.35 3.86
N ARG A 236 -13.36 -17.32 3.86
CA ARG A 236 -12.21 -17.25 2.97
C ARG A 236 -11.13 -18.27 3.33
N CYS A 237 -10.86 -18.47 4.62
CA CYS A 237 -9.96 -19.52 5.09
C CYS A 237 -10.49 -20.92 4.70
N ALA A 238 -11.79 -21.16 4.87
CA ALA A 238 -12.43 -22.39 4.41
C ALA A 238 -12.32 -22.56 2.88
N GLY A 239 -12.50 -21.48 2.11
CA GLY A 239 -12.29 -21.49 0.67
C GLY A 239 -10.87 -21.88 0.27
N ALA A 240 -9.85 -21.41 1.00
CA ALA A 240 -8.45 -21.79 0.78
C ALA A 240 -8.20 -23.27 1.11
N LEU A 241 -8.76 -23.76 2.23
CA LEU A 241 -8.65 -25.18 2.62
C LEU A 241 -9.24 -26.12 1.57
N LYS A 242 -10.30 -25.71 0.86
CA LYS A 242 -10.88 -26.49 -0.27
C LYS A 242 -9.93 -26.68 -1.44
N THR A 243 -8.90 -25.86 -1.57
CA THR A 243 -7.93 -25.96 -2.68
C THR A 243 -6.78 -26.92 -2.38
N LEU A 244 -6.63 -27.35 -1.13
CA LEU A 244 -5.60 -28.28 -0.70
C LEU A 244 -6.03 -29.74 -0.96
N PRO A 245 -5.08 -30.66 -1.22
CA PRO A 245 -5.37 -32.08 -1.29
C PRO A 245 -5.97 -32.61 0.02
N ASP A 246 -6.99 -33.47 -0.07
CA ASP A 246 -7.65 -34.03 1.12
C ASP A 246 -6.69 -34.77 2.05
N GLU A 247 -5.71 -35.47 1.48
CA GLU A 247 -4.69 -36.21 2.23
C GLU A 247 -3.82 -35.30 3.12
N GLU A 248 -3.53 -34.08 2.65
CA GLU A 248 -2.74 -33.09 3.41
C GLU A 248 -3.54 -32.49 4.56
N VAL A 249 -4.82 -32.22 4.32
CA VAL A 249 -5.73 -31.73 5.38
C VAL A 249 -5.97 -32.81 6.44
N ASP A 250 -6.16 -34.06 6.02
CA ASP A 250 -6.40 -35.20 6.93
C ASP A 250 -5.17 -35.55 7.77
N SER A 251 -3.94 -35.42 7.22
CA SER A 251 -2.72 -35.67 7.97
C SER A 251 -2.54 -34.64 9.10
N ILE A 252 -2.75 -33.35 8.82
CA ILE A 252 -2.67 -32.29 9.84
C ILE A 252 -3.71 -32.54 10.94
N LEU A 253 -4.96 -32.86 10.58
CA LEU A 253 -6.00 -33.18 11.57
C LEU A 253 -5.67 -34.40 12.43
N ALA A 254 -5.03 -35.42 11.86
CA ALA A 254 -4.65 -36.62 12.60
C ALA A 254 -3.52 -36.37 13.60
N GLU A 255 -2.60 -35.45 13.28
CA GLU A 255 -1.45 -35.10 14.11
C GLU A 255 -1.79 -34.04 15.17
N GLU A 256 -2.50 -32.98 14.79
CA GLU A 256 -2.72 -31.79 15.61
C GLU A 256 -4.16 -31.67 16.16
N GLY A 257 -5.11 -32.42 15.60
CA GLY A 257 -6.52 -32.43 16.03
C GLY A 257 -7.36 -31.26 15.49
N GLU A 258 -6.72 -30.15 15.12
CA GLU A 258 -7.31 -28.98 14.49
C GLU A 258 -6.34 -28.34 13.51
N ILE A 259 -6.85 -27.51 12.59
CA ILE A 259 -6.07 -26.71 11.66
C ILE A 259 -6.21 -25.24 12.05
N ASP A 260 -5.10 -24.59 12.36
CA ASP A 260 -5.05 -23.16 12.65
C ASP A 260 -4.65 -22.34 11.41
N MET A 261 -5.62 -21.66 10.81
CA MET A 261 -5.38 -20.76 9.71
C MET A 261 -5.04 -19.36 10.23
N HIS A 262 -3.75 -19.02 10.20
CA HIS A 262 -3.25 -17.69 10.55
C HIS A 262 -3.34 -16.71 9.38
N CYS A 263 -3.81 -15.48 9.63
CA CYS A 263 -3.82 -14.40 8.65
C CYS A 263 -2.61 -13.48 8.80
N ASP A 264 -1.66 -13.61 7.87
CA ASP A 264 -0.44 -12.78 7.75
C ASP A 264 -0.68 -11.25 7.74
N TYR A 265 -1.89 -10.77 7.43
CA TYR A 265 -2.16 -9.31 7.39
C TYR A 265 -2.60 -8.73 8.73
N CYS A 266 -3.34 -9.49 9.53
CA CYS A 266 -3.99 -8.96 10.75
C CYS A 266 -3.74 -9.80 12.00
N GLY A 267 -3.01 -10.91 11.88
CA GLY A 267 -2.72 -11.80 12.99
C GLY A 267 -3.90 -12.66 13.46
N ASN A 268 -5.08 -12.56 12.84
CA ASN A 268 -6.24 -13.38 13.25
C ASN A 268 -6.00 -14.86 12.98
N HIS A 269 -6.51 -15.69 13.89
CA HIS A 269 -6.46 -17.14 13.83
C HIS A 269 -7.87 -17.70 13.60
N TYR A 270 -8.00 -18.64 12.67
CA TYR A 270 -9.25 -19.34 12.38
C TYR A 270 -9.05 -20.84 12.55
N LEU A 271 -9.56 -21.40 13.65
CA LEU A 271 -9.42 -22.81 13.99
C LEU A 271 -10.50 -23.67 13.30
N PHE A 272 -10.09 -24.75 12.64
CA PHE A 272 -10.98 -25.71 11.98
C PHE A 272 -10.75 -27.11 12.55
N ASN A 273 -11.78 -27.69 13.14
CA ASN A 273 -11.74 -29.07 13.62
C ASN A 273 -12.25 -30.06 12.55
N ALA A 274 -12.19 -31.36 12.87
CA ALA A 274 -12.64 -32.41 11.95
C ALA A 274 -14.11 -32.27 11.48
N MET A 275 -15.01 -31.74 12.32
CA MET A 275 -16.40 -31.48 11.91
C MET A 275 -16.48 -30.33 10.92
N ASP A 276 -15.76 -29.24 11.16
CA ASP A 276 -15.69 -28.10 10.23
C ASP A 276 -15.18 -28.54 8.85
N ILE A 277 -14.12 -29.35 8.82
CA ILE A 277 -13.52 -29.85 7.57
C ILE A 277 -14.50 -30.79 6.84
N ALA A 278 -15.23 -31.64 7.56
CA ALA A 278 -16.28 -32.47 6.97
C ALA A 278 -17.41 -31.62 6.35
N GLU A 279 -17.82 -30.53 7.01
CA GLU A 279 -18.81 -29.60 6.47
C GLU A 279 -18.29 -28.85 5.22
N ILE A 280 -17.03 -28.42 5.23
CA ILE A 280 -16.39 -27.74 4.10
C ILE A 280 -16.38 -28.64 2.86
N ARG A 281 -16.02 -29.92 3.02
CA ARG A 281 -16.03 -30.93 1.94
C ARG A 281 -17.44 -31.25 1.44
N ASN A 282 -18.40 -31.40 2.34
CA ASN A 282 -19.79 -31.68 1.97
C ASN A 282 -20.43 -30.51 1.20
N ASN A 283 -20.11 -29.27 1.58
CA ASN A 283 -20.52 -28.07 0.87
C ASN A 283 -19.68 -27.78 -0.39
N ALA A 284 -18.77 -28.68 -0.79
CA ALA A 284 -17.96 -28.57 -2.01
C ALA A 284 -18.46 -29.47 -3.17
N SER A 285 -19.50 -30.29 -2.98
CA SER A 285 -20.12 -31.09 -4.04
C SER A 285 -21.45 -30.50 -4.52
N PRO A 286 -21.80 -30.57 -5.83
CA PRO A 286 -21.26 -31.48 -6.83
C PRO A 286 -20.24 -30.82 -7.77
N ALA A 287 -19.08 -31.49 -7.92
CA ALA A 287 -18.18 -31.26 -9.04
C ALA A 287 -18.87 -31.67 -10.36
N ASP A 288 -18.92 -30.72 -11.31
CA ASP A 288 -19.12 -31.04 -12.71
C ASP A 288 -17.91 -31.88 -13.17
N PRO A 289 -18.09 -32.99 -13.91
CA PRO A 289 -16.98 -33.89 -14.22
C PRO A 289 -15.97 -33.19 -15.13
N GLN A 290 -14.70 -33.41 -14.83
CA GLN A 290 -13.57 -33.12 -15.70
C GLN A 290 -13.89 -33.45 -17.17
N VAL A 291 -13.72 -32.47 -18.06
CA VAL A 291 -13.57 -32.72 -19.50
C VAL A 291 -12.13 -32.37 -19.88
N HIS A 292 -11.49 -33.36 -20.49
CA HIS A 292 -10.11 -33.41 -20.99
C HIS A 292 -9.64 -32.21 -21.82
#